data_AF-A0A7J3D330-F1
#
_entry.id   AF-A0A7J3D330-F1
#
_cell.length_a   1.000
_cell.length_b   1.000
_cell.length_c   1.000
_cell.angle_alpha   90.00
_cell.angle_beta   90.00
_cell.angle_gamma   90.00
#
_symmetry.space_group_name_H-M   'P 1'
#
loop_
_entity.id
_entity.type
_entity.pdbx_description
1 polymer ?
#
loop_
_entity_poly.entity_id
_entity_poly.type
_entity_poly.pdbx_seq_one_letter_code
_entity_poly.pdbx_strand_id
1 'polypeptide(L)'
;ESYLKSLLKIRLQKAYGIMETRKNILIDLMEKKLLYVFEYNGDLFPKDSFETVLNMVGLEDLVRCLIPQDPEEQNKMWIKLIDFSQRILEEGVGGTGLRIFPSVYVDSSSERFYELDRELFPKIIPDKSLISGRYSQIPVIGIKALEDDELMRRIQSRIDKTRGGYHAILDLSSITELKTTEDVIDRALSKLNVVKIRKNLVSCGTCNTKSPPVSRCPKCGSASILSLQTDN
;
A
#
# COMPACT_ATOMS: atom_id res chain seq x y z
N GLU A 1 6.75 -7.59 -23.08
CA GLU A 1 6.78 -8.38 -21.82
C GLU A 1 8.18 -8.85 -21.41
N SER A 2 8.89 -9.64 -22.24
CA SER A 2 10.23 -10.18 -21.89
C SER A 2 11.24 -9.12 -21.43
N TYR A 3 11.35 -8.02 -22.18
CA TYR A 3 12.21 -6.88 -21.81
C TYR A 3 11.89 -6.30 -20.42
N LEU A 4 10.61 -6.11 -20.11
CA LEU A 4 10.15 -5.61 -18.80
C LEU A 4 10.55 -6.56 -17.67
N LYS A 5 10.36 -7.87 -17.86
CA LYS A 5 10.76 -8.89 -16.88
C LYS A 5 12.26 -8.87 -16.63
N SER A 6 13.07 -8.72 -17.68
CA SER A 6 14.53 -8.60 -17.54
C SER A 6 14.93 -7.35 -16.74
N LEU A 7 14.34 -6.18 -17.04
CA LEU A 7 14.59 -4.96 -16.28
C LEU A 7 14.16 -5.11 -14.82
N LEU A 8 12.96 -5.66 -14.58
CA LEU A 8 12.44 -5.90 -13.23
C LEU A 8 13.36 -6.83 -12.44
N LYS A 9 13.84 -7.93 -13.04
CA LYS A 9 14.81 -8.84 -12.41
C LYS A 9 16.06 -8.09 -11.94
N ILE A 10 16.66 -7.26 -12.79
CA ILE A 10 17.84 -6.47 -12.44
C ILE A 10 17.54 -5.53 -11.27
N ARG A 11 16.38 -4.88 -11.24
CA ARG A 11 15.98 -3.98 -10.16
C ARG A 11 15.75 -4.73 -8.84
N LEU A 12 15.08 -5.88 -8.88
CA LEU A 12 14.82 -6.71 -7.71
C LEU A 12 16.11 -7.28 -7.11
N GLN A 13 17.06 -7.73 -7.94
CA GLN A 13 18.37 -8.20 -7.46
C GLN A 13 19.15 -7.08 -6.76
N LYS A 14 19.08 -5.85 -7.28
CA LYS A 14 19.67 -4.68 -6.60
C LYS A 14 18.97 -4.37 -5.28
N ALA A 15 17.63 -4.41 -5.25
CA ALA A 15 16.87 -4.19 -4.02
C ALA A 15 17.21 -5.26 -2.96
N TYR A 16 17.35 -6.51 -3.37
CA TYR A 16 17.78 -7.62 -2.51
C TYR A 16 19.11 -7.32 -1.81
N GLY A 17 20.16 -7.00 -2.58
CA GLY A 17 21.48 -6.72 -2.01
C GLY A 17 21.49 -5.52 -1.04
N ILE A 18 20.67 -4.50 -1.32
CA ILE A 18 20.50 -3.35 -0.42
C ILE A 18 19.82 -3.80 0.89
N MET A 19 18.76 -4.60 0.82
CA MET A 19 18.05 -5.10 2.00
C MET A 19 18.92 -6.05 2.82
N GLU A 20 19.71 -6.89 2.17
CA GLU A 20 20.70 -7.74 2.81
C GLU A 20 21.75 -6.92 3.56
N THR A 21 22.31 -5.89 2.93
CA THR A 21 23.25 -4.98 3.57
C THR A 21 22.65 -4.35 4.83
N ARG A 22 21.37 -3.92 4.76
CA ARG A 22 20.66 -3.36 5.91
C ARG A 22 20.43 -4.38 7.02
N LYS A 23 20.06 -5.63 6.69
CA LYS A 23 19.95 -6.73 7.65
C LYS A 23 21.29 -6.96 8.37
N ASN A 24 22.39 -7.01 7.63
CA ASN A 24 23.72 -7.24 8.20
C ASN A 24 24.16 -6.10 9.13
N ILE A 25 23.84 -4.85 8.78
CA ILE A 25 24.07 -3.70 9.68
C ILE A 25 23.28 -3.86 10.98
N LEU A 26 22.00 -4.27 10.91
CA LEU A 26 21.19 -4.49 12.11
C LEU A 26 21.76 -5.61 12.99
N ILE A 27 22.19 -6.72 12.39
CA ILE A 27 22.80 -7.84 13.11
C ILE A 27 24.09 -7.38 13.81
N ASP A 28 24.96 -6.62 13.14
CA ASP A 28 26.19 -6.07 13.73
C ASP A 28 25.87 -5.16 14.94
N LEU A 29 24.83 -4.34 14.85
CA LEU A 29 24.38 -3.50 15.97
C LEU A 29 23.82 -4.34 17.14
N MET A 30 23.11 -5.45 16.85
CA MET A 30 22.64 -6.39 17.88
C MET A 30 23.82 -7.09 18.57
N GLU A 31 24.82 -7.53 17.81
CA GLU A 31 26.01 -8.22 18.33
C GLU A 31 26.87 -7.30 19.20
N LYS A 32 26.93 -6.01 18.85
CA LYS A 32 27.56 -4.97 19.66
C LYS A 32 26.71 -4.52 20.86
N LYS A 33 25.53 -5.11 21.06
CA LYS A 33 24.59 -4.78 22.15
C LYS A 33 24.18 -3.32 22.16
N LEU A 34 24.11 -2.70 20.98
CA LEU A 34 23.70 -1.30 20.83
C LEU A 34 22.18 -1.14 20.71
N LEU A 35 21.46 -2.25 20.54
CA LEU A 35 20.00 -2.28 20.42
C LEU A 35 19.37 -2.96 21.64
N TYR A 36 19.20 -2.20 22.72
CA TYR A 36 18.72 -2.72 24.02
C TYR A 36 17.44 -3.57 23.94
N VAL A 37 16.47 -3.18 23.11
CA VAL A 37 15.22 -3.95 22.94
C VAL A 37 15.50 -5.40 22.49
N PHE A 38 16.48 -5.59 21.60
CA PHE A 38 16.85 -6.92 21.12
C PHE A 38 17.69 -7.69 22.14
N GLU A 39 18.50 -7.00 22.94
CA GLU A 39 19.31 -7.65 23.98
C GLU A 39 18.45 -8.27 25.08
N TYR A 40 17.43 -7.54 25.57
CA TYR A 40 16.56 -8.02 26.64
C TYR A 40 15.44 -8.96 26.16
N ASN A 41 15.23 -9.06 24.84
CA ASN A 41 14.16 -9.87 24.25
C ASN A 41 14.70 -10.80 23.15
N GLY A 42 15.93 -11.31 23.29
CA GLY A 42 16.59 -12.12 22.25
C GLY A 42 15.78 -13.36 21.82
N ASP A 43 15.01 -13.96 22.73
CA ASP A 43 14.12 -15.09 22.44
C ASP A 43 12.93 -14.70 21.55
N LEU A 44 12.49 -13.43 21.61
CA LEU A 44 11.41 -12.89 20.78
C LEU A 44 11.90 -12.42 19.41
N PHE A 45 13.19 -12.11 19.28
CA PHE A 45 13.79 -11.59 18.06
C PHE A 45 15.02 -12.42 17.63
N PRO A 46 14.83 -13.67 17.18
CA PRO A 46 15.91 -14.46 16.60
C PRO A 46 16.59 -13.70 15.46
N LYS A 47 17.91 -13.83 15.33
CA LYS A 47 18.68 -13.17 14.26
C LYS A 47 18.23 -13.54 12.83
N ASP A 48 17.53 -14.66 12.69
CA ASP A 48 17.01 -15.17 11.42
C ASP A 48 15.52 -14.84 11.18
N SER A 49 14.86 -14.15 12.12
CA SER A 49 13.42 -13.87 12.02
C SER A 49 13.07 -12.62 11.21
N PHE A 50 14.05 -11.97 10.57
CA PHE A 50 13.80 -10.75 9.79
C PHE A 50 13.07 -11.05 8.49
N GLU A 51 11.76 -10.83 8.51
CA GLU A 51 10.94 -10.71 7.31
C GLU A 51 10.98 -9.27 6.83
N THR A 52 11.29 -9.07 5.55
CA THR A 52 11.40 -7.75 4.94
C THR A 52 10.31 -7.56 3.91
N VAL A 53 9.80 -6.35 3.81
CA VAL A 53 8.80 -5.97 2.81
C VAL A 53 9.43 -5.06 1.77
N LEU A 54 9.16 -5.33 0.49
CA LEU A 54 9.51 -4.47 -0.63
C LEU A 54 8.25 -3.78 -1.14
N ASN A 55 8.16 -2.46 -0.96
CA ASN A 55 7.06 -1.68 -1.52
C ASN A 55 7.19 -1.58 -3.05
N MET A 56 6.10 -1.87 -3.74
CA MET A 56 5.95 -1.82 -5.19
C MET A 56 4.94 -0.72 -5.50
N VAL A 57 5.39 0.38 -6.08
CA VAL A 57 4.53 1.55 -6.36
C VAL A 57 4.40 1.77 -7.87
N GLY A 58 3.25 2.29 -8.31
CA GLY A 58 2.98 2.55 -9.72
C GLY A 58 2.67 1.31 -10.56
N LEU A 59 2.39 0.17 -9.91
CA LEU A 59 2.17 -1.09 -10.62
C LEU A 59 0.89 -1.06 -11.47
N GLU A 60 -0.15 -0.36 -11.01
CA GLU A 60 -1.38 -0.17 -11.77
C GLU A 60 -1.15 0.79 -12.97
N ASP A 61 -0.36 1.85 -12.80
CA ASP A 61 -0.01 2.75 -13.91
C ASP A 61 0.79 2.01 -14.99
N LEU A 62 1.79 1.22 -14.57
CA LEU A 62 2.59 0.40 -15.47
C LEU A 62 1.70 -0.56 -16.29
N VAL A 63 0.80 -1.25 -15.61
CA VAL A 63 -0.10 -2.21 -16.24
C VAL A 63 -1.07 -1.53 -17.21
N ARG A 64 -1.64 -0.37 -16.86
CA ARG A 64 -2.50 0.41 -17.76
C ARG A 64 -1.74 0.93 -18.99
N CYS A 65 -0.50 1.39 -18.81
CA CYS A 65 0.36 1.78 -19.92
C CYS A 65 0.62 0.62 -20.90
N LEU A 66 0.74 -0.61 -20.39
CA LEU A 66 0.98 -1.80 -21.22
C LEU A 66 -0.31 -2.34 -21.86
N ILE A 67 -1.43 -2.27 -21.16
CA ILE A 67 -2.72 -2.85 -21.56
C ILE A 67 -3.82 -1.81 -21.29
N PRO A 68 -4.10 -0.88 -22.22
CA PRO A 68 -4.95 0.28 -21.89
C PRO A 68 -6.46 0.02 -21.76
N GLN A 69 -7.00 -1.03 -22.39
CA GLN A 69 -8.46 -1.19 -22.59
C GLN A 69 -9.04 -2.52 -22.07
N ASP A 70 -8.31 -3.25 -21.22
CA ASP A 70 -8.78 -4.56 -20.73
C ASP A 70 -8.47 -4.73 -19.24
N PRO A 71 -9.43 -4.44 -18.33
CA PRO A 71 -9.26 -4.55 -16.89
C PRO A 71 -8.87 -5.95 -16.37
N GLU A 72 -9.28 -7.00 -17.08
CA GLU A 72 -9.04 -8.39 -16.69
C GLU A 72 -7.62 -8.80 -17.11
N GLU A 73 -7.20 -8.50 -18.34
CA GLU A 73 -5.81 -8.70 -18.77
C GLU A 73 -4.84 -7.80 -17.99
N GLN A 74 -5.25 -6.58 -17.62
CA GLN A 74 -4.52 -5.75 -16.68
C GLN A 74 -4.31 -6.49 -15.34
N ASN A 75 -5.37 -7.07 -14.77
CA ASN A 75 -5.24 -7.82 -13.52
C ASN A 75 -4.32 -9.03 -13.65
N LYS A 76 -4.44 -9.81 -14.74
CA LYS A 76 -3.54 -10.94 -15.01
C LYS A 76 -2.09 -10.50 -15.13
N MET A 77 -1.82 -9.37 -15.78
CA MET A 77 -0.46 -8.82 -15.87
C MET A 77 0.06 -8.38 -14.50
N TRP A 78 -0.77 -7.69 -13.69
CA TRP A 78 -0.42 -7.29 -12.33
C TRP A 78 -0.01 -8.50 -11.48
N ILE A 79 -0.82 -9.56 -11.50
CA ILE A 79 -0.56 -10.82 -10.79
C ILE A 79 0.74 -11.46 -11.28
N LYS A 80 0.95 -11.56 -12.61
CA LYS A 80 2.17 -12.09 -13.22
C LYS A 80 3.43 -11.33 -12.77
N LEU A 81 3.35 -10.01 -12.61
CA LEU A 81 4.48 -9.18 -12.16
C LEU A 81 4.81 -9.43 -10.69
N ILE A 82 3.81 -9.58 -9.81
CA ILE A 82 4.02 -9.97 -8.42
C ILE A 82 4.60 -11.40 -8.33
N ASP A 83 4.03 -12.35 -9.07
CA ASP A 83 4.53 -13.73 -9.17
C ASP A 83 5.98 -13.82 -9.61
N PHE A 84 6.32 -13.05 -10.63
CA PHE A 84 7.70 -12.96 -11.10
C PHE A 84 8.59 -12.34 -10.02
N SER A 85 8.12 -11.29 -9.34
CA SER A 85 8.90 -10.64 -8.29
C SER A 85 9.16 -11.57 -7.11
N GLN A 86 8.15 -12.31 -6.66
CA GLN A 86 8.28 -13.32 -5.60
C GLN A 86 9.34 -14.36 -5.96
N ARG A 87 9.28 -14.94 -7.15
CA ARG A 87 10.27 -15.94 -7.60
C ARG A 87 11.71 -15.41 -7.60
N ILE A 88 11.92 -14.20 -8.13
CA ILE A 88 13.28 -13.60 -8.15
C ILE A 88 13.79 -13.29 -6.74
N LEU A 89 12.91 -12.87 -5.82
CA LEU A 89 13.30 -12.59 -4.43
C LEU A 89 13.54 -13.90 -3.64
N GLU A 90 12.79 -14.96 -3.92
CA GLU A 90 12.97 -16.30 -3.35
C GLU A 90 14.26 -16.96 -3.82
N GLU A 91 14.66 -16.78 -5.09
CA GLU A 91 15.97 -17.22 -5.61
C GLU A 91 17.14 -16.67 -4.77
N GLY A 92 17.00 -15.48 -4.19
CA GLY A 92 18.03 -14.87 -3.34
C GLY A 92 18.17 -15.52 -1.96
N VAL A 93 17.09 -16.14 -1.43
CA VAL A 93 17.01 -16.66 -0.05
C VAL A 93 18.08 -17.72 0.22
N GLY A 94 18.43 -18.52 -0.79
CA GLY A 94 19.37 -19.64 -0.68
C GLY A 94 20.79 -19.28 -0.23
N GLY A 95 21.16 -18.00 -0.20
CA GLY A 95 22.47 -17.55 0.27
C GLY A 95 22.51 -16.96 1.69
N THR A 96 21.42 -16.37 2.19
CA THR A 96 21.49 -15.40 3.32
C THR A 96 20.34 -15.51 4.33
N GLY A 97 19.35 -16.36 4.05
CA GLY A 97 18.14 -16.51 4.86
C GLY A 97 17.25 -15.25 4.93
N LEU A 98 17.54 -14.22 4.13
CA LEU A 98 16.71 -13.02 4.06
C LEU A 98 15.45 -13.31 3.24
N ARG A 99 14.28 -13.19 3.88
CA ARG A 99 12.98 -13.35 3.21
C ARG A 99 12.39 -11.97 2.91
N ILE A 100 12.15 -11.70 1.63
CA ILE A 100 11.60 -10.43 1.13
C ILE A 100 10.25 -10.69 0.47
N PHE A 101 9.22 -9.97 0.91
CA PHE A 101 7.87 -10.07 0.37
C PHE A 101 7.52 -8.79 -0.41
N PRO A 102 7.14 -8.89 -1.70
CA PRO A 102 6.63 -7.74 -2.44
C PRO A 102 5.24 -7.37 -1.93
N SER A 103 5.02 -6.08 -1.70
CA SER A 103 3.78 -5.50 -1.17
C SER A 103 3.51 -4.16 -1.85
N VAL A 104 2.27 -3.69 -1.80
CA VAL A 104 1.90 -2.31 -2.14
C VAL A 104 1.29 -1.68 -0.91
N TYR A 105 1.83 -0.56 -0.46
CA TYR A 105 1.24 0.23 0.63
C TYR A 105 1.44 1.72 0.38
N VAL A 106 0.69 2.53 1.13
CA VAL A 106 0.72 3.99 1.01
C VAL A 106 1.94 4.55 1.74
N ASP A 107 2.73 5.36 1.04
CA ASP A 107 3.89 6.08 1.55
C ASP A 107 4.21 7.27 0.62
N SER A 108 5.27 8.02 0.93
CA SER A 108 5.71 9.17 0.14
C SER A 108 6.47 8.80 -1.15
N SER A 109 6.71 7.51 -1.42
CA SER A 109 7.48 7.10 -2.62
C SER A 109 6.71 7.34 -3.91
N SER A 110 5.38 7.31 -3.86
CA SER A 110 4.49 7.57 -5.00
C SER A 110 4.68 8.97 -5.60
N GLU A 111 4.69 10.01 -4.77
CA GLU A 111 4.94 11.39 -5.19
C GLU A 111 6.40 11.57 -5.58
N ARG A 112 7.33 11.05 -4.75
CA ARG A 112 8.76 11.20 -4.99
C ARG A 112 9.21 10.60 -6.33
N PHE A 113 8.77 9.38 -6.66
CA PHE A 113 9.14 8.75 -7.92
C PHE A 113 8.49 9.45 -9.11
N TYR A 114 7.25 9.92 -8.96
CA TYR A 114 6.60 10.71 -10.01
C TYR A 114 7.39 11.97 -10.33
N GLU A 115 7.83 12.71 -9.31
CA GLU A 115 8.63 13.93 -9.48
C GLU A 115 9.98 13.66 -10.16
N LEU A 116 10.69 12.61 -9.73
CA LEU A 116 11.96 12.21 -10.35
C LEU A 116 11.78 11.81 -11.82
N ASP A 117 10.75 11.01 -12.13
CA ASP A 117 10.50 10.58 -13.51
C ASP A 117 10.01 11.74 -14.37
N ARG A 118 9.29 12.72 -13.80
CA ARG A 118 8.89 13.95 -14.51
C ARG A 118 10.10 14.79 -14.92
N GLU A 119 11.08 14.93 -14.04
CA GLU A 119 12.32 15.66 -14.34
C GLU A 119 13.14 14.97 -15.44
N LEU A 120 13.24 13.64 -15.38
CA LEU A 120 14.07 12.85 -16.30
C LEU A 120 13.37 12.56 -17.64
N PHE A 121 12.05 12.42 -17.63
CA PHE A 121 11.24 11.98 -18.78
C PHE A 121 10.01 12.88 -19.02
N PRO A 122 10.20 14.20 -19.28
CA PRO A 122 9.10 15.17 -19.33
C PRO A 122 8.08 14.92 -20.45
N LYS A 123 8.41 14.09 -21.46
CA LYS A 123 7.55 13.78 -22.61
C LYS A 123 6.81 12.46 -22.49
N ILE A 124 7.10 11.65 -21.47
CA ILE A 124 6.65 10.25 -21.40
C ILE A 124 5.45 10.08 -20.47
N ILE A 125 5.07 11.06 -19.63
CA ILE A 125 3.93 10.92 -18.70
C ILE A 125 2.62 10.83 -19.50
N PRO A 126 2.07 9.63 -19.75
CA PRO A 126 1.12 9.43 -20.82
C PRO A 126 -0.22 9.04 -20.22
N ASP A 127 -0.80 9.83 -19.31
CA ASP A 127 -2.19 9.60 -18.95
C ASP A 127 -2.82 10.72 -18.12
N LYS A 128 -4.13 10.90 -18.33
CA LYS A 128 -4.97 11.73 -17.46
C LYS A 128 -5.10 11.15 -16.04
N SER A 129 -4.77 9.87 -15.84
CA SER A 129 -4.75 9.22 -14.52
C SER A 129 -3.57 9.66 -13.63
N LEU A 130 -2.48 10.15 -14.20
CA LEU A 130 -1.29 10.68 -13.51
C LEU A 130 -1.37 12.20 -13.21
N ILE A 131 -2.49 12.86 -13.56
CA ILE A 131 -2.74 14.29 -13.26
C ILE A 131 -2.67 14.58 -11.75
N SER A 132 -2.82 13.56 -10.92
CA SER A 132 -2.78 13.66 -9.46
C SER A 132 -1.39 13.89 -8.85
N GLY A 133 -0.33 13.99 -9.69
CA GLY A 133 1.03 14.29 -9.25
C GLY A 133 1.73 13.14 -8.51
N ARG A 134 1.23 11.90 -8.68
CA ARG A 134 1.65 10.76 -7.88
C ARG A 134 1.33 9.44 -8.61
N TYR A 135 2.13 8.41 -8.35
CA TYR A 135 1.85 7.05 -8.84
C TYR A 135 0.76 6.33 -8.03
N SER A 136 0.07 5.40 -8.67
CA SER A 136 -0.92 4.52 -8.04
C SER A 136 -0.31 3.68 -6.89
N GLN A 137 -1.10 3.53 -5.84
CA GLN A 137 -0.82 2.67 -4.69
C GLN A 137 -2.08 1.84 -4.36
N ILE A 138 -2.41 1.69 -3.08
CA ILE A 138 -3.63 1.03 -2.62
C ILE A 138 -4.88 1.79 -3.07
N PRO A 139 -5.91 1.12 -3.59
CA PRO A 139 -7.14 1.77 -4.03
C PRO A 139 -7.95 2.26 -2.83
N VAL A 140 -8.51 3.47 -2.97
CA VAL A 140 -9.55 3.98 -2.09
C VAL A 140 -10.89 3.74 -2.77
N ILE A 141 -11.76 2.97 -2.13
CA ILE A 141 -13.07 2.59 -2.65
C ILE A 141 -14.17 3.20 -1.79
N GLY A 142 -15.22 3.70 -2.43
CA GLY A 142 -16.44 4.12 -1.75
C GLY A 142 -17.42 2.97 -1.60
N ILE A 143 -18.50 3.19 -0.84
CA ILE A 143 -19.53 2.18 -0.54
C ILE A 143 -20.13 1.56 -1.81
N LYS A 144 -20.40 2.37 -2.85
CA LYS A 144 -20.97 1.89 -4.11
C LYS A 144 -20.07 0.90 -4.85
N ALA A 145 -18.75 1.00 -4.66
CA ALA A 145 -17.81 0.08 -5.30
C ALA A 145 -17.96 -1.36 -4.75
N LEU A 146 -18.54 -1.54 -3.57
CA LEU A 146 -18.85 -2.87 -3.03
C LEU A 146 -19.92 -3.60 -3.84
N GLU A 147 -20.68 -2.92 -4.69
CA GLU A 147 -21.68 -3.52 -5.59
C GLU A 147 -21.05 -4.10 -6.87
N ASP A 148 -19.79 -3.74 -7.16
CA ASP A 148 -19.05 -4.23 -8.32
C ASP A 148 -18.29 -5.51 -7.97
N ASP A 149 -18.91 -6.66 -8.24
CA ASP A 149 -18.34 -7.98 -7.95
C ASP A 149 -17.05 -8.27 -8.74
N GLU A 150 -16.88 -7.68 -9.92
CA GLU A 150 -15.67 -7.85 -10.73
C GLU A 150 -14.51 -7.09 -10.09
N LEU A 151 -14.74 -5.83 -9.68
CA LEU A 151 -13.77 -5.05 -8.95
C LEU A 151 -13.37 -5.70 -7.63
N MET A 152 -14.34 -6.21 -6.86
CA MET A 152 -14.06 -6.89 -5.58
C MET A 152 -13.24 -8.16 -5.79
N ARG A 153 -13.59 -8.99 -6.77
CA ARG A 153 -12.82 -10.19 -7.14
C ARG A 153 -11.40 -9.83 -7.55
N ARG A 154 -11.23 -8.76 -8.33
CA ARG A 154 -9.93 -8.25 -8.73
C ARG A 154 -9.08 -7.85 -7.53
N ILE A 155 -9.62 -7.03 -6.63
CA ILE A 155 -8.93 -6.60 -5.41
C ILE A 155 -8.58 -7.83 -4.55
N GLN A 156 -9.52 -8.73 -4.33
CA GLN A 156 -9.31 -9.94 -3.54
C GLN A 156 -8.19 -10.82 -4.14
N SER A 157 -8.17 -11.02 -5.46
CA SER A 157 -7.10 -11.78 -6.11
C SER A 157 -5.70 -11.17 -5.88
N ARG A 158 -5.60 -9.84 -5.79
CA ARG A 158 -4.35 -9.13 -5.48
C ARG A 158 -3.97 -9.26 -4.01
N ILE A 159 -4.94 -9.23 -3.10
CA ILE A 159 -4.74 -9.51 -1.66
C ILE A 159 -4.16 -10.91 -1.47
N ASP A 160 -4.77 -11.92 -2.10
CA ASP A 160 -4.32 -13.31 -1.99
C ASP A 160 -2.92 -13.49 -2.58
N LYS A 161 -2.67 -12.91 -3.76
CA LYS A 161 -1.37 -13.00 -4.44
C LYS A 161 -0.23 -12.41 -3.61
N THR A 162 -0.50 -11.35 -2.85
CA THR A 162 0.48 -10.67 -2.00
C THR A 162 0.49 -11.17 -0.55
N ARG A 163 -0.30 -12.19 -0.22
CA ARG A 163 -0.44 -12.71 1.16
C ARG A 163 -0.79 -11.61 2.16
N GLY A 164 -1.69 -10.69 1.79
CA GLY A 164 -2.07 -9.54 2.62
C GLY A 164 -1.17 -8.32 2.47
N GLY A 165 -0.12 -8.38 1.66
CA GLY A 165 0.70 -7.23 1.26
C GLY A 165 -0.01 -6.24 0.30
N TYR A 166 -1.30 -6.41 0.05
CA TYR A 166 -2.19 -5.51 -0.68
C TYR A 166 -3.50 -5.46 0.08
N HIS A 167 -4.23 -4.36 -0.01
CA HIS A 167 -5.56 -4.21 0.58
C HIS A 167 -6.35 -3.14 -0.18
N ALA A 168 -7.59 -2.88 0.24
CA ALA A 168 -8.33 -1.70 -0.17
C ALA A 168 -8.62 -0.80 1.04
N ILE A 169 -8.69 0.51 0.80
CA ILE A 169 -9.17 1.48 1.79
C ILE A 169 -10.64 1.74 1.51
N LEU A 170 -11.52 1.29 2.40
CA LEU A 170 -12.94 1.57 2.33
C LEU A 170 -13.23 2.92 3.00
N ASP A 171 -13.66 3.89 2.20
CA ASP A 171 -14.00 5.23 2.68
C ASP A 171 -15.47 5.29 3.12
N LEU A 172 -15.66 5.45 4.44
CA LEU A 172 -16.96 5.56 5.10
C LEU A 172 -17.28 7.00 5.54
N SER A 173 -16.56 8.00 5.01
CA SER A 173 -16.74 9.41 5.38
C SER A 173 -18.14 9.94 5.07
N SER A 174 -18.88 9.31 4.15
CA SER A 174 -20.26 9.65 3.83
C SER A 174 -21.30 9.06 4.80
N ILE A 175 -20.93 8.12 5.68
CA ILE A 175 -21.85 7.46 6.61
C ILE A 175 -21.79 8.11 7.99
N THR A 176 -22.92 8.62 8.44
CA THR A 176 -23.08 9.20 9.79
C THR A 176 -23.62 8.19 10.80
N GLU A 177 -24.47 7.26 10.36
CA GLU A 177 -25.17 6.29 11.23
C GLU A 177 -24.31 5.07 11.56
N LEU A 178 -24.31 4.65 12.84
CA LEU A 178 -23.49 3.54 13.33
C LEU A 178 -23.94 2.18 12.75
N LYS A 179 -25.24 1.87 12.80
CA LYS A 179 -25.77 0.60 12.28
C LYS A 179 -25.45 0.41 10.80
N THR A 180 -25.62 1.47 10.02
CA THR A 180 -25.27 1.52 8.59
C THR A 180 -23.77 1.36 8.36
N THR A 181 -22.92 1.77 9.30
CA THR A 181 -21.47 1.56 9.24
C THR A 181 -21.12 0.08 9.43
N GLU A 182 -21.71 -0.58 10.43
CA GLU A 182 -21.51 -2.01 10.71
C GLU A 182 -21.94 -2.86 9.51
N ASP A 183 -23.15 -2.63 8.99
CA ASP A 183 -23.67 -3.34 7.81
C ASP A 183 -22.79 -3.19 6.57
N VAL A 184 -22.10 -2.04 6.41
CA VAL A 184 -21.18 -1.81 5.30
C VAL A 184 -19.84 -2.53 5.52
N ILE A 185 -19.34 -2.55 6.75
CA ILE A 185 -18.11 -3.28 7.10
C ILE A 185 -18.32 -4.77 6.89
N ASP A 186 -19.44 -5.33 7.37
CA ASP A 186 -19.75 -6.75 7.21
C ASP A 186 -19.87 -7.14 5.73
N ARG A 187 -20.50 -6.29 4.92
CA ARG A 187 -20.53 -6.49 3.47
C ARG A 187 -19.14 -6.45 2.85
N ALA A 188 -18.27 -5.54 3.26
CA ALA A 188 -16.90 -5.47 2.76
C ALA A 188 -16.10 -6.72 3.15
N LEU A 189 -16.19 -7.17 4.39
CA LEU A 189 -15.52 -8.37 4.89
C LEU A 189 -16.04 -9.66 4.26
N SER A 190 -17.31 -9.69 3.82
CA SER A 190 -17.84 -10.82 3.04
C SER A 190 -17.21 -10.98 1.65
N LYS A 191 -16.54 -9.92 1.15
CA LYS A 191 -15.93 -9.88 -0.20
C LYS A 191 -14.41 -9.77 -0.18
N LEU A 192 -13.85 -9.14 0.86
CA LEU A 192 -12.42 -8.83 0.98
C LEU A 192 -11.86 -9.33 2.31
N ASN A 193 -10.76 -10.08 2.25
CA ASN A 193 -10.08 -10.62 3.42
C ASN A 193 -9.27 -9.57 4.20
N VAL A 194 -8.84 -8.49 3.53
CA VAL A 194 -8.06 -7.41 4.13
C VAL A 194 -8.59 -6.07 3.64
N VAL A 195 -9.14 -5.28 4.56
CA VAL A 195 -9.68 -3.95 4.30
C VAL A 195 -9.25 -2.97 5.39
N LYS A 196 -8.79 -1.78 4.99
CA LYS A 196 -8.55 -0.65 5.89
C LYS A 196 -9.79 0.25 5.86
N ILE A 197 -10.32 0.61 7.02
CA ILE A 197 -11.43 1.55 7.10
C ILE A 197 -10.88 2.97 7.24
N ARG A 198 -11.37 3.88 6.39
CA ARG A 198 -11.11 5.32 6.51
C ARG A 198 -12.41 6.05 6.82
N LYS A 199 -12.39 6.90 7.84
CA LYS A 199 -13.48 7.82 8.14
C LYS A 199 -12.91 9.20 8.44
N ASN A 200 -13.16 10.15 7.54
CA ASN A 200 -12.76 11.53 7.73
C ASN A 200 -13.75 12.20 8.67
N LEU A 201 -13.26 12.58 9.85
CA LEU A 201 -14.01 13.36 10.81
C LEU A 201 -13.34 14.71 10.98
N VAL A 202 -14.08 15.66 11.54
CA VAL A 202 -13.49 16.89 12.04
C VAL A 202 -13.90 17.08 13.49
N SER A 203 -13.03 17.71 14.27
CA SER A 203 -13.33 18.15 15.63
C SER A 203 -13.34 19.66 15.69
N CYS A 204 -14.35 20.23 16.35
CA CYS A 204 -14.32 21.65 16.66
C CYS A 204 -13.21 21.95 17.67
N GLY A 205 -12.30 22.86 17.35
CA GLY A 205 -11.24 23.29 18.27
C GLY A 205 -11.75 24.03 19.51
N THR A 206 -12.99 24.53 19.48
CA THR A 206 -13.59 25.28 20.60
C THR A 206 -14.39 24.40 21.55
N CYS A 207 -15.20 23.47 21.04
CA CYS A 207 -16.11 22.66 21.87
C CYS A 207 -15.91 21.15 21.74
N ASN A 208 -14.87 20.71 21.01
CA ASN A 208 -14.52 19.30 20.77
C ASN A 208 -15.65 18.44 20.19
N THR A 209 -16.67 19.06 19.59
CA THR A 209 -17.73 18.33 18.90
C THR A 209 -17.13 17.70 17.65
N LYS A 210 -17.21 16.37 17.57
CA LYS A 210 -16.83 15.59 16.39
C LYS A 210 -18.00 15.53 15.43
N SER A 211 -17.74 15.77 14.15
CA SER A 211 -18.75 15.72 13.09
C SER A 211 -18.10 15.26 11.78
N PRO A 212 -18.91 14.94 10.75
CA PRO A 212 -18.41 14.87 9.38
C PRO A 212 -17.75 16.19 8.96
N PRO A 213 -16.95 16.20 7.86
CA PRO A 213 -16.29 17.40 7.38
C PRO A 213 -17.28 18.55 7.13
N VAL A 214 -17.13 19.62 7.90
CA VAL A 214 -17.98 20.82 7.87
C VAL A 214 -17.10 22.07 7.98
N SER A 215 -17.53 23.19 7.40
CA SER A 215 -16.80 24.46 7.47
C SER A 215 -16.97 25.19 8.81
N ARG A 216 -18.04 24.87 9.56
CA ARG A 216 -18.33 25.43 10.90
C ARG A 216 -18.94 24.37 11.80
N CYS A 217 -18.69 24.49 13.10
CA CYS A 217 -19.20 23.55 14.08
C CYS A 217 -20.73 23.62 14.16
N PRO A 218 -21.45 22.50 14.03
CA PRO A 218 -22.92 22.48 14.11
C PRO A 218 -23.43 22.79 15.53
N LYS A 219 -22.60 22.65 16.56
CA LYS A 219 -22.98 22.88 17.96
C LYS A 219 -22.75 24.33 18.42
N CYS A 220 -21.62 24.93 18.07
CA CYS A 220 -21.23 26.26 18.57
C CYS A 220 -20.95 27.31 17.48
N GLY A 221 -21.09 26.97 16.20
CA GLY A 221 -20.87 27.89 15.07
C GLY A 221 -19.40 28.26 14.80
N SER A 222 -18.45 27.79 15.61
CA SER A 222 -17.02 28.09 15.46
C SER A 222 -16.47 27.61 14.11
N ALA A 223 -15.64 28.45 13.48
CA ALA A 223 -14.87 28.11 12.28
C ALA A 223 -13.55 27.37 12.60
N SER A 224 -13.20 27.24 13.89
CA SER A 224 -12.05 26.44 14.31
C SER A 224 -12.38 24.96 14.18
N ILE A 225 -11.97 24.38 13.05
CA ILE A 225 -12.20 23.00 12.68
C ILE A 225 -10.85 22.30 12.50
N LEU A 226 -10.65 21.21 13.25
CA LEU A 226 -9.46 20.37 13.20
C LEU A 226 -9.80 19.08 12.44
N SER A 227 -9.02 18.74 11.42
CA SER A 227 -9.16 17.47 10.71
C SER A 227 -8.77 16.31 11.64
N LEU A 228 -9.66 15.33 11.76
CA LEU A 228 -9.40 14.04 12.39
C LEU A 228 -9.49 12.97 11.30
N GLN A 229 -8.34 12.67 10.70
CA GLN A 229 -8.24 11.59 9.74
C GLN A 229 -7.66 10.35 10.43
N THR A 230 -8.38 9.23 10.35
CA THR A 230 -7.88 7.92 10.79
C THR A 230 -6.97 7.34 9.70
N ASP A 231 -5.81 7.95 9.46
CA ASP A 231 -4.89 7.50 8.41
C ASP A 231 -3.69 6.70 8.90
N ASN A 232 -3.57 6.46 10.21
CA ASN A 232 -2.58 5.54 10.77
C ASN A 232 -3.06 4.10 10.64
#